data_AF-A0A6L3SN91-F1
#
_entry.id   AF-A0A6L3SN91-F1
#
_cell.length_a   1.000
_cell.length_b   1.000
_cell.length_c   1.000
_cell.angle_alpha   90.00
_cell.angle_beta   90.00
_cell.angle_gamma   90.00
#
_symmetry.space_group_name_H-M   'P 1'
#
loop_
_entity.id
_entity.type
_entity.pdbx_description
1 polymer ?
#
loop_
_entity_poly.entity_id
_entity_poly.type
_entity_poly.pdbx_seq_one_letter_code
_entity_poly.pdbx_strand_id
1 'polypeptide(L)'
;MAAAGVNALAHYLTFGQDEGRSVLAGAAEGQGQGRLIGDFDADFYLARYADVAAAVPAGHVPASFALEHYLHYGASEMRNPNAAFDTAFYLAQNPDVAASGANPLLHYQEVGWHEGRNPSASFNTNAYLASHPEVAQAGIDPLEHYLQTGGQTGHGLV
;
A
#
# COMPACT_ATOMS: atom_id res chain seq x y z
N MET A 1 10.04 -4.08 24.73
CA MET A 1 10.75 -3.75 23.48
C MET A 1 9.75 -3.98 22.36
N ALA A 2 9.09 -2.92 21.90
CA ALA A 2 8.15 -3.02 20.78
C ALA A 2 8.97 -3.19 19.50
N ALA A 3 8.77 -4.31 18.80
CA ALA A 3 9.28 -4.44 17.45
C ALA A 3 8.56 -3.38 16.62
N ALA A 4 9.28 -2.32 16.23
CA ALA A 4 8.81 -1.43 15.19
C ALA A 4 8.50 -2.31 13.98
N GLY A 5 7.23 -2.33 13.58
CA GLY A 5 6.73 -3.13 12.47
C GLY A 5 7.57 -2.80 11.24
N VAL A 6 8.40 -3.75 10.81
CA VAL A 6 9.13 -3.61 9.56
C VAL A 6 8.05 -3.61 8.49
N ASN A 7 7.83 -2.46 7.85
CA ASN A 7 6.88 -2.31 6.76
C ASN A 7 7.08 -3.49 5.81
N ALA A 8 6.03 -4.30 5.59
CA ALA A 8 6.14 -5.53 4.82
C ALA A 8 6.65 -5.27 3.39
N LEU A 9 6.38 -4.08 2.85
CA LEU A 9 6.92 -3.62 1.58
C LEU A 9 8.43 -3.29 1.68
N ALA A 10 8.87 -2.59 2.71
CA ALA A 10 10.29 -2.33 2.95
C ALA A 10 11.10 -3.61 3.21
N HIS A 11 10.52 -4.56 3.96
CA HIS A 11 11.11 -5.87 4.18
C HIS A 11 11.20 -6.69 2.88
N TYR A 12 10.14 -6.65 2.04
CA TYR A 12 10.17 -7.29 0.72
C TYR A 12 11.29 -6.74 -0.17
N LEU A 13 11.46 -5.41 -0.20
CA LEU A 13 12.53 -4.77 -0.97
C LEU A 13 13.93 -5.19 -0.49
N THR A 14 14.10 -5.41 0.81
CA THR A 14 15.41 -5.71 1.41
C THR A 14 15.77 -7.20 1.37
N PHE A 15 14.79 -8.10 1.55
CA PHE A 15 15.05 -9.54 1.73
C PHE A 15 14.23 -10.44 0.79
N GLY A 16 13.15 -9.92 0.19
CA GLY A 16 12.26 -10.71 -0.67
C GLY A 16 12.77 -10.89 -2.11
N GLN A 17 13.46 -9.88 -2.66
CA GLN A 17 13.92 -9.89 -4.05
C GLN A 17 15.01 -10.95 -4.33
N ASP A 18 15.95 -11.15 -3.40
CA ASP A 18 17.09 -12.08 -3.57
C ASP A 18 16.76 -13.54 -3.22
N GLU A 19 15.74 -13.80 -2.39
CA GLU A 19 15.44 -15.16 -1.92
C GLU A 19 14.51 -15.95 -2.86
N GLY A 20 13.96 -15.32 -3.91
CA GLY A 20 12.90 -15.92 -4.73
C GLY A 20 11.66 -16.33 -3.90
N ARG A 21 11.54 -15.79 -2.67
CA ARG A 21 10.49 -16.10 -1.73
C ARG A 21 9.35 -15.11 -1.89
N SER A 22 8.15 -15.62 -1.97
CA SER A 22 6.98 -14.83 -2.27
C SER A 22 6.48 -13.92 -1.14
N VAL A 23 7.18 -13.56 -0.05
CA VAL A 23 6.60 -12.95 1.20
C VAL A 23 5.33 -13.63 1.77
N LEU A 24 4.87 -14.70 1.15
CA LEU A 24 3.48 -15.16 1.20
C LEU A 24 3.39 -16.69 1.25
N ALA A 25 4.53 -17.39 1.21
CA ALA A 25 4.59 -18.84 1.26
C ALA A 25 4.09 -19.43 2.59
N GLY A 26 3.77 -18.60 3.59
CA GLY A 26 3.08 -18.96 4.83
C GLY A 26 1.66 -18.41 4.99
N ALA A 27 1.13 -17.65 4.02
CA ALA A 27 -0.21 -17.05 4.06
C ALA A 27 -1.17 -17.74 3.07
N ALA A 28 -1.09 -19.07 3.02
CA ALA A 28 -2.17 -19.88 2.47
C ALA A 28 -3.11 -20.24 3.63
N GLU A 29 -4.41 -20.11 3.39
CA GLU A 29 -5.53 -20.45 4.28
C GLU A 29 -5.99 -19.33 5.24
N GLY A 30 -6.42 -18.20 4.66
CA GLY A 30 -7.29 -17.25 5.34
C GLY A 30 -8.29 -16.68 4.34
N GLN A 31 -9.57 -17.01 4.49
CA GLN A 31 -10.64 -16.46 3.66
C GLN A 31 -10.89 -14.99 4.03
N GLY A 32 -10.85 -14.11 3.03
CA GLY A 32 -11.50 -12.80 3.05
C GLY A 32 -10.63 -11.62 3.50
N GLN A 33 -10.64 -10.59 2.66
CA GLN A 33 -10.00 -9.25 2.79
C GLN A 33 -8.59 -9.19 2.19
N GLY A 34 -8.40 -8.21 1.28
CA GLY A 34 -7.35 -8.16 0.26
C GLY A 34 -5.94 -8.44 0.77
N ARG A 35 -5.14 -9.11 -0.06
CA ARG A 35 -3.76 -9.45 0.28
C ARG A 35 -2.87 -8.20 0.32
N LEU A 36 -2.85 -7.54 1.47
CA LEU A 36 -2.02 -6.38 1.75
C LEU A 36 -0.55 -6.79 1.93
N ILE A 37 0.35 -6.09 1.25
CA ILE A 37 1.80 -6.09 1.50
C ILE A 37 2.18 -4.66 1.88
N GLY A 38 2.14 -4.35 3.18
CA GLY A 38 2.08 -2.96 3.65
C GLY A 38 0.79 -2.31 3.16
N ASP A 39 0.88 -1.13 2.54
CA ASP A 39 -0.26 -0.45 1.94
C ASP A 39 -0.57 -0.89 0.51
N PHE A 40 0.20 -1.80 -0.09
CA PHE A 40 -0.10 -2.30 -1.42
C PHE A 40 -1.19 -3.38 -1.35
N ASP A 41 -2.31 -3.17 -2.02
CA ASP A 41 -3.40 -4.14 -2.12
C ASP A 41 -3.35 -4.85 -3.48
N ALA A 42 -2.78 -6.05 -3.49
CA ALA A 42 -2.61 -6.82 -4.72
C ALA A 42 -3.95 -7.22 -5.36
N ASP A 43 -4.97 -7.51 -4.56
CA ASP A 43 -6.27 -7.93 -5.07
C ASP A 43 -7.00 -6.74 -5.70
N PHE A 44 -6.98 -5.58 -5.03
CA PHE A 44 -7.44 -4.32 -5.62
C PHE A 44 -6.70 -4.02 -6.92
N TYR A 45 -5.37 -4.11 -6.91
CA TYR A 45 -4.54 -3.73 -8.05
C TYR A 45 -4.82 -4.59 -9.28
N LEU A 46 -4.87 -5.91 -9.12
CA LEU A 46 -5.16 -6.84 -10.21
C LEU A 46 -6.62 -6.73 -10.68
N ALA A 47 -7.57 -6.48 -9.78
CA ALA A 47 -8.96 -6.22 -10.17
C ALA A 47 -9.12 -4.91 -10.93
N ARG A 48 -8.34 -3.88 -10.58
CA ARG A 48 -8.42 -2.53 -11.17
C ARG A 48 -7.68 -2.43 -12.51
N TYR A 49 -6.61 -3.20 -12.70
CA TYR A 49 -5.69 -3.14 -13.83
C TYR A 49 -5.63 -4.48 -14.56
N ALA A 50 -6.63 -4.71 -15.42
CA ALA A 50 -6.81 -5.98 -16.14
C ALA A 50 -5.63 -6.34 -17.06
N ASP A 51 -4.90 -5.35 -17.57
CA ASP A 51 -3.68 -5.54 -18.35
C ASP A 51 -2.57 -6.20 -17.53
N VAL A 52 -2.41 -5.81 -16.26
CA VAL A 52 -1.46 -6.43 -15.33
C VAL A 52 -1.92 -7.83 -14.96
N ALA A 53 -3.21 -8.01 -14.68
CA ALA A 53 -3.76 -9.32 -14.36
C ALA A 53 -3.61 -10.33 -15.51
N ALA A 54 -3.79 -9.89 -16.75
CA ALA A 54 -3.59 -10.73 -17.93
C ALA A 54 -2.11 -11.06 -18.19
N ALA A 55 -1.18 -10.26 -17.67
CA ALA A 55 0.26 -10.44 -17.83
C ALA A 55 0.88 -11.39 -16.80
N VAL A 56 0.14 -11.83 -15.77
CA VAL A 56 0.65 -12.77 -14.76
C VAL A 56 1.05 -14.08 -15.42
N PRO A 57 2.34 -14.47 -15.40
CA PRO A 57 2.78 -15.69 -16.06
C PRO A 57 2.31 -16.94 -15.29
N ALA A 58 2.07 -18.03 -16.01
CA ALA A 58 1.74 -19.30 -15.37
C ALA A 58 2.79 -19.69 -14.33
N GLY A 59 2.34 -20.15 -13.16
CA GLY A 59 3.22 -20.54 -12.05
C GLY A 59 3.76 -19.39 -11.20
N HIS A 60 3.46 -18.12 -11.50
CA HIS A 60 3.80 -16.99 -10.63
C HIS A 60 2.74 -16.75 -9.57
N VAL A 61 3.15 -16.24 -8.42
CA VAL A 61 2.23 -15.75 -7.38
C VAL A 61 1.68 -14.39 -7.82
N PRO A 62 0.36 -14.24 -8.09
CA PRO A 62 -0.19 -13.02 -8.67
C PRO A 62 0.12 -11.77 -7.84
N ALA A 63 0.08 -11.87 -6.51
CA ALA A 63 0.37 -10.75 -5.63
C ALA A 63 1.82 -10.25 -5.71
N SER A 64 2.79 -11.16 -5.80
CA SER A 64 4.20 -10.80 -5.98
C SER A 64 4.40 -10.13 -7.34
N PHE A 65 3.81 -10.67 -8.40
CA PHE A 65 3.85 -10.08 -9.72
C PHE A 65 3.24 -8.67 -9.76
N ALA A 66 2.07 -8.48 -9.13
CA ALA A 66 1.40 -7.19 -9.06
C ALA A 66 2.25 -6.15 -8.32
N LEU A 67 2.87 -6.55 -7.21
CA LEU A 67 3.73 -5.67 -6.44
C LEU A 67 4.98 -5.28 -7.22
N GLU A 68 5.65 -6.24 -7.86
CA GLU A 68 6.81 -5.98 -8.72
C GLU A 68 6.45 -5.03 -9.86
N HIS A 69 5.29 -5.25 -10.50
CA HIS A 69 4.79 -4.35 -11.53
C HIS A 69 4.58 -2.94 -10.98
N TYR A 70 3.94 -2.79 -9.82
CA TYR A 70 3.71 -1.48 -9.22
C TYR A 70 5.02 -0.73 -8.94
N LEU A 71 5.99 -1.43 -8.35
CA LEU A 71 7.29 -0.86 -7.98
C LEU A 71 8.11 -0.42 -9.20
N HIS A 72 8.08 -1.17 -10.30
CA HIS A 72 8.86 -0.87 -11.51
C HIS A 72 8.15 0.06 -12.49
N TYR A 73 6.83 -0.04 -12.61
CA TYR A 73 6.06 0.63 -13.67
C TYR A 73 4.87 1.37 -13.09
N GLY A 74 4.05 0.71 -12.28
CA GLY A 74 2.74 1.21 -11.87
C GLY A 74 2.76 2.60 -11.22
N ALA A 75 3.74 2.88 -10.36
CA ALA A 75 3.90 4.20 -9.77
C ALA A 75 4.15 5.30 -10.83
N SER A 76 5.04 5.05 -11.79
CA SER A 76 5.34 5.99 -12.89
C SER A 76 4.18 6.14 -13.88
N GLU A 77 3.34 5.10 -13.99
CA GLU A 77 2.10 5.10 -14.77
C GLU A 77 0.91 5.70 -14.01
N MET A 78 1.16 6.30 -12.84
CA MET A 78 0.13 6.95 -12.01
C MET A 78 -0.96 6.00 -11.53
N ARG A 79 -0.66 4.70 -11.39
CA ARG A 79 -1.60 3.69 -10.91
C ARG A 79 -1.71 3.74 -9.39
N ASN A 80 -2.91 3.51 -8.89
CA ASN A 80 -3.22 3.52 -7.46
C ASN A 80 -2.92 2.13 -6.86
N PRO A 81 -2.12 2.05 -5.79
CA PRO A 81 -1.74 0.78 -5.16
C PRO A 81 -2.83 0.16 -4.29
N ASN A 82 -3.81 0.96 -3.86
CA ASN A 82 -4.95 0.54 -3.05
C ASN A 82 -6.13 1.53 -3.27
N ALA A 83 -7.26 1.28 -2.61
CA ALA A 83 -8.47 2.09 -2.78
C ALA A 83 -8.42 3.48 -2.13
N ALA A 84 -7.49 3.73 -1.19
CA ALA A 84 -7.40 4.96 -0.40
C ALA A 84 -6.17 5.83 -0.72
N PHE A 85 -5.28 5.34 -1.59
CA PHE A 85 -4.11 6.06 -2.10
C PHE A 85 -4.32 6.47 -3.56
N ASP A 86 -4.20 7.76 -3.83
CA ASP A 86 -4.26 8.31 -5.19
C ASP A 86 -2.87 8.81 -5.58
N THR A 87 -2.22 8.05 -6.46
CA THR A 87 -0.84 8.32 -6.89
C THR A 87 -0.71 9.68 -7.58
N ALA A 88 -1.69 10.06 -8.39
CA ALA A 88 -1.67 11.33 -9.10
C ALA A 88 -1.88 12.52 -8.17
N PHE A 89 -2.84 12.40 -7.27
CA PHE A 89 -3.05 13.39 -6.21
C PHE A 89 -1.80 13.54 -5.34
N TYR A 90 -1.22 12.42 -4.89
CA TYR A 90 -0.08 12.46 -3.98
C TYR A 90 1.11 13.18 -4.63
N LEU A 91 1.46 12.85 -5.87
CA LEU A 91 2.57 13.51 -6.56
C LEU A 91 2.28 14.98 -6.88
N ALA A 92 1.03 15.34 -7.20
CA ALA A 92 0.65 16.73 -7.41
C ALA A 92 0.78 17.58 -6.14
N GLN A 93 0.43 17.00 -4.98
CA GLN A 93 0.50 17.67 -3.68
C GLN A 93 1.91 17.67 -3.08
N ASN A 94 2.81 16.83 -3.59
CA ASN A 94 4.16 16.63 -3.08
C ASN A 94 5.20 16.78 -4.21
N PRO A 95 5.46 18.01 -4.70
CA PRO A 95 6.36 18.25 -5.83
C PRO A 95 7.81 17.82 -5.58
N ASP A 96 8.24 17.79 -4.32
CA ASP A 96 9.55 17.27 -3.90
C ASP A 96 9.68 15.77 -4.17
N VAL A 97 8.63 14.99 -3.88
CA VAL A 97 8.57 13.56 -4.18
C VAL A 97 8.56 13.35 -5.68
N ALA A 98 7.72 14.10 -6.40
CA ALA A 98 7.66 14.06 -7.86
C ALA A 98 9.01 14.39 -8.52
N ALA A 99 9.72 15.42 -8.04
CA ALA A 99 11.01 15.83 -8.56
C ALA A 99 12.14 14.81 -8.25
N SER A 100 12.05 14.12 -7.11
CA SER A 100 13.02 13.07 -6.74
C SER A 100 12.85 11.78 -7.55
N GLY A 101 11.67 11.55 -8.12
CA GLY A 101 11.32 10.28 -8.77
C GLY A 101 11.12 9.12 -7.79
N ALA A 102 11.02 9.40 -6.48
CA ALA A 102 10.75 8.38 -5.47
C ALA A 102 9.37 7.73 -5.69
N ASN A 103 9.24 6.44 -5.36
CA ASN A 103 7.96 5.76 -5.39
C ASN A 103 7.03 6.42 -4.34
N PRO A 104 5.84 6.89 -4.73
CA PRO A 104 4.98 7.69 -3.87
C PRO A 104 4.40 6.90 -2.69
N LEU A 105 4.09 5.61 -2.87
CA LEU A 105 3.61 4.77 -1.76
C LEU A 105 4.72 4.55 -0.74
N LEU A 106 5.93 4.20 -1.19
CA LEU A 106 7.08 4.03 -0.30
C LEU A 106 7.37 5.32 0.47
N HIS A 107 7.41 6.46 -0.25
CA HIS A 107 7.62 7.75 0.38
C HIS A 107 6.57 8.03 1.45
N TYR A 108 5.29 7.77 1.16
CA TYR A 108 4.22 7.96 2.13
C TYR A 108 4.44 7.13 3.40
N GLN A 109 4.72 5.83 3.24
CA GLN A 109 4.88 4.89 4.36
C GLN A 109 6.10 5.17 5.23
N GLU A 110 7.20 5.64 4.64
CA GLU A 110 8.46 5.88 5.35
C GLU A 110 8.54 7.28 5.94
N VAL A 111 7.93 8.26 5.29
CA VAL A 111 8.11 9.69 5.61
C VAL A 111 6.79 10.44 5.61
N GLY A 112 5.98 10.25 4.57
CA GLY A 112 4.87 11.15 4.29
C GLY A 112 3.80 11.21 5.37
N TRP A 113 3.40 10.07 5.96
CA TRP A 113 2.38 10.09 7.01
C TRP A 113 2.90 10.74 8.31
N HIS A 114 4.20 10.58 8.61
CA HIS A 114 4.84 11.26 9.74
C HIS A 114 4.88 12.78 9.56
N GLU A 115 4.98 13.25 8.32
CA GLU A 115 4.87 14.67 7.95
C GLU A 115 3.42 15.15 7.81
N GLY A 116 2.43 14.26 8.03
CA GLY A 116 1.01 14.58 7.90
C GLY A 116 0.54 14.78 6.46
N ARG A 117 1.29 14.30 5.46
CA ARG A 117 0.89 14.34 4.04
C ARG A 117 -0.32 13.43 3.83
N ASN A 118 -1.22 13.82 2.95
CA ASN A 118 -2.43 13.05 2.65
C ASN A 118 -2.22 12.14 1.43
N PRO A 119 -2.55 10.83 1.51
CA PRO A 119 -2.38 9.88 0.42
C PRO A 119 -3.44 10.03 -0.69
N SER A 120 -4.57 10.66 -0.40
CA SER A 120 -5.62 10.98 -1.38
C SER A 120 -6.44 12.19 -0.92
N ALA A 121 -7.27 12.74 -1.81
CA ALA A 121 -8.18 13.83 -1.46
C ALA A 121 -9.24 13.41 -0.40
N SER A 122 -9.57 12.11 -0.34
CA SER A 122 -10.58 11.55 0.56
C SER A 122 -10.01 11.08 1.91
N PHE A 123 -8.68 11.03 2.07
CA PHE A 123 -8.04 10.59 3.31
C PHE A 123 -7.21 11.72 3.92
N ASN A 124 -7.54 12.11 5.15
CA ASN A 124 -6.77 13.12 5.88
C ASN A 124 -6.00 12.45 7.03
N THR A 125 -4.68 12.39 6.87
CA THR A 125 -3.75 11.70 7.79
C THR A 125 -3.83 12.25 9.21
N ASN A 126 -3.76 13.57 9.35
CA ASN A 126 -3.80 14.22 10.67
C ASN A 126 -5.17 14.07 11.35
N ALA A 127 -6.26 14.18 10.58
CA ALA A 127 -7.61 13.97 11.11
C ALA A 127 -7.84 12.52 11.53
N TYR A 128 -7.28 11.56 10.79
CA TYR A 128 -7.34 10.15 11.15
C TYR A 128 -6.59 9.88 12.46
N LEU A 129 -5.34 10.34 12.57
CA LEU A 129 -4.54 10.19 13.79
C LEU A 129 -5.15 10.91 15.00
N ALA A 130 -5.79 12.06 14.79
CA ALA A 130 -6.48 12.79 15.86
C ALA A 130 -7.73 12.06 16.37
N SER A 131 -8.42 11.31 15.49
CA SER A 131 -9.60 10.51 15.85
C SER A 131 -9.26 9.11 16.37
N HIS A 132 -8.05 8.62 16.09
CA HIS A 132 -7.54 7.31 16.52
C HIS A 132 -6.24 7.50 17.34
N PRO A 133 -6.33 8.03 18.57
CA PRO A 133 -5.17 8.33 19.39
C PRO A 133 -4.33 7.08 19.72
N GLU A 134 -4.92 5.88 19.70
CA GLU A 134 -4.22 4.60 19.84
C GLU A 134 -3.28 4.31 18.67
N VAL A 135 -3.68 4.65 17.44
CA VAL A 135 -2.84 4.51 16.23
C VAL A 135 -1.67 5.49 16.32
N ALA A 136 -1.96 6.75 16.68
CA ALA A 136 -0.96 7.79 16.85
C ALA A 136 0.06 7.44 17.95
N GLN A 137 -0.40 6.97 19.12
CA GLN A 137 0.47 6.59 20.23
C GLN A 137 1.31 5.35 19.94
N ALA A 138 0.76 4.40 19.16
CA ALA A 138 1.48 3.20 18.75
C ALA A 138 2.47 3.46 17.59
N GLY A 139 2.37 4.63 16.93
CA GLY A 139 3.18 4.95 15.76
C GLY A 139 2.89 4.04 14.56
N ILE A 140 1.62 3.63 14.42
CA ILE A 140 1.16 2.78 13.32
C ILE A 140 0.82 3.68 12.12
N ASP A 141 1.13 3.23 10.91
CA ASP A 141 0.75 3.93 9.68
C ASP A 141 -0.79 4.07 9.61
N PRO A 142 -1.34 5.30 9.54
CA PRO A 142 -2.78 5.50 9.54
C PRO A 142 -3.48 4.94 8.31
N LEU A 143 -2.81 4.89 7.15
CA LEU A 143 -3.38 4.31 5.94
C LEU A 143 -3.44 2.79 6.06
N GLU A 144 -2.36 2.16 6.55
CA GLU A 144 -2.31 0.72 6.80
C GLU A 144 -3.44 0.32 7.76
N HIS A 145 -3.56 1.03 8.87
CA HIS A 145 -4.61 0.78 9.86
C HIS A 145 -6.01 0.97 9.26
N TYR A 146 -6.23 2.00 8.44
CA TYR A 146 -7.50 2.23 7.76
C TYR A 146 -7.88 1.10 6.80
N LEU A 147 -6.92 0.59 6.02
CA LEU A 147 -7.14 -0.50 5.07
C LEU A 147 -7.42 -1.83 5.80
N GLN A 148 -6.71 -2.11 6.90
CA GLN A 148 -6.86 -3.35 7.68
C GLN A 148 -8.14 -3.39 8.53
N THR A 149 -8.55 -2.24 9.08
CA THR A 149 -9.76 -2.15 9.92
C THR A 149 -11.05 -2.00 9.10
N GLY A 150 -10.94 -2.01 7.77
CA GLY A 150 -12.06 -1.95 6.85
C GLY A 150 -12.77 -0.61 6.93
N GLY A 151 -12.01 0.47 6.70
CA GLY A 151 -12.46 1.86 6.61
C GLY A 151 -13.98 1.98 6.47
N GLN A 152 -14.65 2.20 7.61
CA GLN A 152 -16.10 2.28 7.71
C GLN A 152 -16.60 3.54 7.01
N THR A 153 -16.63 3.52 5.68
CA THR A 153 -17.48 4.36 4.85
C THR A 153 -17.94 3.57 3.62
N GLY A 154 -19.04 2.83 3.78
CA GLY A 154 -20.09 2.68 2.76
C GLY A 154 -19.85 1.74 1.58
N HIS A 155 -20.01 0.43 1.78
CA HIS A 155 -20.91 -0.32 0.90
C HIS A 155 -22.24 -0.47 1.63
N GLY A 156 -23.21 0.32 1.18
CA GLY A 156 -24.53 0.40 1.77
C GLY A 156 -25.27 -0.92 1.73
N LEU A 157 -26.15 -1.07 2.73
CA LEU A 157 -27.38 -1.83 2.61
C LEU A 157 -28.07 -1.46 1.28
N VAL A 158 -28.27 -2.45 0.42
CA VAL A 158 -29.55 -2.77 -0.25
C VAL A 158 -29.51 -4.21 -0.73
#